data_AF-A0A1W1W3E1-F1
#
_entry.id   AF-A0A1W1W3E1-F1
#
_cell.length_a   1.000
_cell.length_b   1.000
_cell.length_c   1.000
_cell.angle_alpha   90.00
_cell.angle_beta   90.00
_cell.angle_gamma   90.00
#
_symmetry.space_group_name_H-M   'P 1'
#
loop_
_entity.id
_entity.type
_entity.pdbx_description
1 polymer ?
#
loop_
_entity_poly.entity_id
_entity_poly.type
_entity_poly.pdbx_seq_one_letter_code
_entity_poly.pdbx_strand_id
1 'polypeptide(L)'
;MTQRKGLLLVFILLLFTTLLVGCGWEKKQSSSPSGEKTSESQQVQVEKEKTTELREEKGAETQSGKDQSQVLKQDLKQSPLNPDQKQQPNNKPPVPQRPLEATFYERRESKGGIEVEITWVTPEYLRARGQKPTPEQERDLTSNLVFNIALTTHAGNLMSFDFAGSTSLKINGQEAGKGTWQLVSADAHHPEGILRFTAPVDEPVKDLTLIIKGLGEVPERVFKWELP
;
A
#
# COMPACT_ATOMS: atom_id res chain seq x y z
N MET A 1 29.51 28.32 -32.42
CA MET A 1 30.51 28.16 -31.34
C MET A 1 29.98 27.13 -30.36
N THR A 2 30.28 25.85 -30.63
CA THR A 2 31.29 24.98 -29.94
C THR A 2 30.66 24.24 -28.76
N GLN A 3 30.18 23.00 -28.99
CA GLN A 3 30.77 21.69 -28.57
C GLN A 3 30.80 21.50 -27.05
N ARG A 4 30.37 20.36 -26.47
CA ARG A 4 30.83 18.95 -26.65
C ARG A 4 29.68 18.00 -26.21
N LYS A 5 29.33 16.89 -26.89
CA LYS A 5 29.94 15.51 -26.87
C LYS A 5 30.32 15.09 -25.43
N GLY A 6 29.87 14.01 -24.79
CA GLY A 6 29.35 12.70 -25.18
C GLY A 6 30.01 11.65 -24.25
N LEU A 7 29.27 10.64 -23.75
CA LEU A 7 29.75 9.35 -23.18
C LEU A 7 28.49 8.58 -22.74
N LEU A 8 28.00 7.49 -23.35
CA LEU A 8 28.52 6.25 -23.92
C LEU A 8 29.07 5.22 -22.89
N LEU A 9 28.26 4.17 -22.67
CA LEU A 9 28.54 2.81 -22.15
C LEU A 9 29.04 2.71 -20.69
N VAL A 10 28.62 1.73 -19.88
CA VAL A 10 28.96 0.30 -20.02
C VAL A 10 27.86 -0.61 -19.43
N PHE A 11 27.46 -1.61 -20.22
CA PHE A 11 26.75 -2.81 -19.80
C PHE A 11 27.66 -3.66 -18.89
N ILE A 12 27.18 -4.06 -17.71
CA ILE A 12 27.78 -5.18 -16.97
C ILE A 12 26.76 -6.30 -16.92
N LEU A 13 26.98 -7.24 -17.84
CA LEU A 13 26.44 -8.59 -17.87
C LEU A 13 27.24 -9.40 -16.82
N LEU A 14 26.63 -9.81 -15.72
CA LEU A 14 27.20 -10.83 -14.84
C LEU A 14 26.44 -12.14 -15.05
N LEU A 15 27.04 -12.98 -15.90
CA LEU A 15 26.87 -14.43 -15.88
C LEU A 15 27.22 -14.94 -14.47
N PHE A 16 26.26 -15.53 -13.76
CA PHE A 16 26.58 -16.52 -12.75
C PHE A 16 26.22 -17.90 -13.30
N THR A 17 27.29 -18.58 -13.71
CA THR A 17 27.37 -19.98 -14.10
C THR A 17 26.77 -20.89 -13.06
N THR A 18 25.94 -21.79 -13.57
CA THR A 18 25.52 -23.05 -12.99
C THR A 18 26.72 -23.90 -12.53
N LEU A 19 26.69 -24.33 -11.27
CA LEU A 19 27.38 -25.53 -10.80
C LEU A 19 26.32 -26.54 -10.34
N LEU A 20 25.99 -27.44 -11.26
CA LEU A 20 25.55 -28.80 -10.95
C LEU A 20 26.73 -29.53 -10.30
N VAL A 21 26.47 -30.27 -9.21
CA VAL A 21 26.88 -31.67 -8.95
C VAL A 21 26.69 -31.93 -7.46
N GLY A 22 25.86 -32.92 -7.15
CA GLY A 22 25.61 -33.38 -5.79
C GLY A 22 24.64 -34.55 -5.77
N CYS A 23 25.00 -35.64 -6.45
CA CYS A 23 24.38 -36.95 -6.29
C CYS A 23 24.54 -37.46 -4.84
N GLY A 24 23.56 -38.21 -4.35
CA GLY A 24 23.85 -39.39 -3.52
C GLY A 24 23.05 -39.55 -2.23
N TRP A 25 22.18 -40.58 -2.26
CA TRP A 25 21.73 -41.41 -1.13
C TRP A 25 20.86 -40.72 -0.04
N GLU A 26 19.85 -41.34 0.58
CA GLU A 26 19.60 -42.76 0.82
C GLU A 26 18.10 -42.95 1.13
N LYS A 27 17.49 -44.00 0.56
CA LYS A 27 16.18 -44.50 1.01
C LYS A 27 16.40 -45.34 2.27
N LYS A 28 15.76 -44.97 3.38
CA LYS A 28 15.43 -45.93 4.45
C LYS A 28 13.93 -45.93 4.70
N GLN A 29 13.30 -47.02 4.26
CA GLN A 29 12.05 -47.51 4.84
C GLN A 29 12.36 -47.96 6.27
N SER A 30 11.52 -47.57 7.23
CA SER A 30 11.41 -48.25 8.52
C SER A 30 10.02 -48.01 9.10
N SER A 31 9.22 -49.07 9.00
CA SER A 31 8.09 -49.49 9.83
C SER A 31 7.62 -48.60 10.99
N SER A 32 6.30 -48.40 11.04
CA SER A 32 5.51 -48.14 12.25
C SER A 32 5.82 -49.13 13.38
N PRO A 33 5.61 -48.71 14.63
CA PRO A 33 4.65 -49.45 15.44
C PRO A 33 3.64 -48.56 16.16
N SER A 34 2.43 -49.13 16.23
CA SER A 34 1.37 -48.82 17.18
C SER A 34 1.93 -48.69 18.61
N GLY A 35 1.47 -47.66 19.33
CA GLY A 35 1.88 -47.34 20.68
C GLY A 35 0.83 -46.50 21.40
N GLU A 36 -0.30 -47.14 21.70
CA GLU A 36 -1.28 -46.75 22.70
C GLU A 36 -0.61 -46.64 24.08
N LYS A 37 -0.58 -45.45 24.68
CA LYS A 37 -0.46 -45.26 26.15
C LYS A 37 -1.13 -43.97 26.61
N THR A 38 -2.28 -44.18 27.23
CA THR A 38 -2.81 -43.50 28.44
C THR A 38 -1.70 -43.05 29.41
N SER A 39 -1.74 -41.80 29.89
CA SER A 39 -1.67 -41.49 31.34
C SER A 39 -1.81 -39.98 31.65
N GLU A 40 -2.57 -39.72 32.71
CA GLU A 40 -2.36 -38.70 33.75
C GLU A 40 -2.30 -37.20 33.42
N SER A 41 -3.47 -36.57 33.54
CA SER A 41 -3.81 -35.71 34.68
C SER A 41 -2.64 -35.16 35.52
N GLN A 42 -2.29 -33.89 35.33
CA GLN A 42 -1.76 -33.05 36.41
C GLN A 42 -2.48 -31.70 36.39
N GLN A 43 -3.49 -31.60 37.26
CA GLN A 43 -3.93 -30.33 37.83
C GLN A 43 -2.77 -29.77 38.65
N VAL A 44 -2.28 -28.60 38.27
CA VAL A 44 -1.55 -27.71 39.17
C VAL A 44 -2.44 -26.50 39.43
N GLN A 45 -3.12 -26.55 40.56
CA GLN A 45 -3.59 -25.36 41.25
C GLN A 45 -2.38 -24.71 41.92
N VAL A 46 -2.14 -23.42 41.64
CA VAL A 46 -1.42 -22.55 42.57
C VAL A 46 -2.18 -21.23 42.70
N GLU A 47 -2.37 -20.88 43.96
CA GLU A 47 -2.90 -19.68 44.60
C GLU A 47 -2.54 -18.34 43.92
N LYS A 48 -3.50 -17.42 43.75
CA LYS A 48 -3.91 -16.37 44.71
C LYS A 48 -2.75 -15.48 45.18
N GLU A 49 -2.74 -14.25 44.68
CA GLU A 49 -2.46 -12.98 45.38
C GLU A 49 -2.81 -11.86 44.37
N LYS A 50 -3.97 -11.20 44.44
CA LYS A 50 -4.31 -10.07 45.32
C LYS A 50 -3.16 -9.06 45.43
N THR A 51 -3.23 -7.96 44.68
CA THR A 51 -3.05 -6.59 45.22
C THR A 51 -3.69 -5.58 44.26
N THR A 52 -4.66 -4.90 44.84
CA THR A 52 -5.34 -3.70 44.38
C THR A 52 -4.38 -2.51 44.51
N GLU A 53 -4.16 -1.73 43.45
CA GLU A 53 -3.92 -0.29 43.60
C GLU A 53 -4.62 0.48 42.46
N LEU A 54 -5.75 1.07 42.86
CA LEU A 54 -6.39 2.18 42.18
C LEU A 54 -5.50 3.41 42.35
N ARG A 55 -4.97 3.94 41.25
CA ARG A 55 -4.43 5.30 41.22
C ARG A 55 -5.40 6.19 40.46
N GLU A 56 -6.25 6.86 41.23
CA GLU A 56 -6.97 8.06 40.79
C GLU A 56 -5.95 9.17 40.50
N GLU A 57 -5.78 9.57 39.24
CA GLU A 57 -5.23 10.89 38.93
C GLU A 57 -6.38 11.86 38.66
N LYS A 58 -6.78 12.55 39.73
CA LYS A 58 -7.44 13.86 39.65
C LYS A 58 -6.41 14.88 39.18
N GLY A 59 -6.60 15.43 37.99
CA GLY A 59 -5.71 16.45 37.41
C GLY A 59 -6.48 17.58 36.74
N ALA A 60 -6.78 18.61 37.53
CA ALA A 60 -6.87 20.03 37.18
C ALA A 60 -7.73 20.46 35.97
N GLU A 61 -8.94 20.89 36.31
CA GLU A 61 -9.67 21.99 35.69
C GLU A 61 -8.79 23.26 35.66
N THR A 62 -8.62 23.90 34.50
CA THR A 62 -8.07 25.26 34.39
C THR A 62 -8.85 26.06 33.33
N GLN A 63 -9.68 26.98 33.86
CA GLN A 63 -9.90 28.38 33.46
C GLN A 63 -9.81 28.70 31.95
N SER A 64 -10.93 29.07 31.32
CA SER A 64 -11.39 30.47 31.23
C SER A 64 -10.39 31.39 30.50
N GLY A 65 -10.51 31.43 29.18
CA GLY A 65 -9.83 32.37 28.29
C GLY A 65 -10.85 33.11 27.43
N LYS A 66 -11.20 34.31 27.87
CA LYS A 66 -11.96 35.31 27.12
C LYS A 66 -11.25 35.69 25.82
N ASP A 67 -12.05 35.81 24.77
CA ASP A 67 -12.17 37.02 23.95
C ASP A 67 -10.86 37.73 23.53
N GLN A 68 -10.47 37.55 22.25
CA GLN A 68 -9.92 38.62 21.39
C GLN A 68 -9.41 38.07 20.05
N SER A 69 -10.07 38.44 18.96
CA SER A 69 -9.48 38.69 17.63
C SER A 69 -10.59 39.28 16.75
N GLN A 70 -10.85 40.58 16.85
CA GLN A 70 -10.24 41.62 16.01
C GLN A 70 -10.23 41.25 14.51
N VAL A 71 -11.34 41.59 13.87
CA VAL A 71 -11.43 42.42 12.66
C VAL A 71 -10.10 42.60 11.91
N LEU A 72 -9.90 41.78 10.87
CA LEU A 72 -8.95 42.07 9.79
C LEU A 72 -9.74 42.31 8.51
N LYS A 73 -10.15 43.57 8.29
CA LYS A 73 -10.58 44.05 6.98
C LYS A 73 -9.32 44.37 6.18
N GLN A 74 -8.88 43.45 5.34
CA GLN A 74 -7.86 43.75 4.34
C GLN A 74 -8.55 44.15 3.03
N ASP A 75 -8.27 45.39 2.63
CA ASP A 75 -8.64 45.99 1.36
C ASP A 75 -8.15 45.13 0.19
N LEU A 76 -9.08 44.50 -0.53
CA LEU A 76 -8.85 44.02 -1.88
C LEU A 76 -8.70 45.22 -2.82
N LYS A 77 -7.47 45.69 -3.02
CA LYS A 77 -7.10 46.43 -4.23
C LYS A 77 -7.10 45.44 -5.39
N GLN A 78 -8.18 45.45 -6.15
CA GLN A 78 -8.27 44.80 -7.46
C GLN A 78 -7.21 45.41 -8.39
N SER A 79 -6.22 44.61 -8.78
CA SER A 79 -5.37 44.94 -9.92
C SER A 79 -6.21 44.91 -11.20
N PRO A 80 -6.03 45.87 -12.12
CA PRO A 80 -6.78 45.91 -13.36
C PRO A 80 -6.48 44.68 -14.22
N LEU A 81 -7.56 44.00 -14.63
CA LEU A 81 -7.57 42.95 -15.65
C LEU A 81 -6.95 43.49 -16.95
N ASN A 82 -5.95 42.79 -17.45
CA ASN A 82 -5.30 43.08 -18.73
C ASN A 82 -6.10 42.36 -19.84
N PRO A 83 -6.81 43.08 -20.73
CA PRO A 83 -7.79 42.47 -21.65
C PRO A 83 -7.20 41.81 -22.92
N ASP A 84 -5.87 41.75 -23.08
CA ASP A 84 -5.25 41.40 -24.37
C ASP A 84 -4.59 40.01 -24.47
N GLN A 85 -4.84 39.09 -23.53
CA GLN A 85 -4.41 37.69 -23.73
C GLN A 85 -5.40 36.92 -24.61
N LYS A 86 -5.23 37.06 -25.93
CA LYS A 86 -5.79 36.15 -26.95
C LYS A 86 -5.41 34.71 -26.61
N GLN A 87 -6.37 33.96 -26.10
CA GLN A 87 -6.26 32.53 -25.84
C GLN A 87 -6.02 31.80 -27.16
N GLN A 88 -4.81 31.28 -27.33
CA GLN A 88 -4.46 30.41 -28.44
C GLN A 88 -5.16 29.06 -28.21
N PRO A 89 -5.92 28.51 -29.19
CA PRO A 89 -6.63 27.25 -29.03
C PRO A 89 -5.62 26.12 -28.84
N ASN A 90 -5.52 25.65 -27.61
CA ASN A 90 -4.57 24.62 -27.22
C ASN A 90 -5.15 23.26 -27.68
N ASN A 91 -4.75 22.79 -28.86
CA ASN A 91 -5.18 21.52 -29.48
C ASN A 91 -4.66 20.27 -28.75
N LYS A 92 -4.50 20.31 -27.41
CA LYS A 92 -4.10 19.14 -26.64
C LYS A 92 -5.27 18.16 -26.62
N PRO A 93 -5.09 16.89 -27.01
CA PRO A 93 -6.15 15.89 -26.93
C PRO A 93 -6.74 15.86 -25.51
N PRO A 94 -8.06 15.70 -25.37
CA PRO A 94 -8.68 15.56 -24.05
C PRO A 94 -8.06 14.35 -23.35
N VAL A 95 -7.41 14.61 -22.22
CA VAL A 95 -6.91 13.54 -21.34
C VAL A 95 -8.13 12.76 -20.85
N PRO A 96 -8.14 11.41 -20.92
CA PRO A 96 -9.21 10.59 -20.37
C PRO A 96 -9.54 11.05 -18.95
N GLN A 97 -10.80 11.42 -18.71
CA GLN A 97 -11.21 11.96 -17.42
C GLN A 97 -11.38 10.79 -16.44
N ARG A 98 -10.50 10.72 -15.44
CA ARG A 98 -10.66 9.76 -14.35
C ARG A 98 -11.86 10.14 -13.46
N PRO A 99 -12.50 9.16 -12.81
CA PRO A 99 -13.59 9.42 -11.87
C PRO A 99 -13.14 10.33 -10.72
N LEU A 100 -14.01 11.26 -10.33
CA LEU A 100 -13.78 12.17 -9.21
C LEU A 100 -14.24 11.58 -7.87
N GLU A 101 -14.97 10.47 -7.89
CA GLU A 101 -15.49 9.83 -6.68
C GLU A 101 -14.42 8.97 -6.01
N ALA A 102 -14.18 9.18 -4.71
CA ALA A 102 -13.15 8.44 -3.97
C ALA A 102 -13.41 6.92 -3.95
N THR A 103 -14.68 6.51 -3.88
CA THR A 103 -15.10 5.11 -3.85
C THR A 103 -14.72 4.33 -5.11
N PHE A 104 -14.49 5.03 -6.24
CA PHE A 104 -13.96 4.40 -7.45
C PHE A 104 -12.59 3.74 -7.22
N TYR A 105 -11.76 4.35 -6.37
CA TYR A 105 -10.38 3.93 -6.12
C TYR A 105 -10.25 2.87 -5.02
N GLU A 106 -11.31 2.65 -4.25
CA GLU A 106 -11.33 1.79 -3.06
C GLU A 106 -11.90 0.41 -3.40
N ARG A 107 -11.27 -0.64 -2.89
CA ARG A 107 -11.76 -2.02 -2.97
C ARG A 107 -11.67 -2.66 -1.60
N ARG A 108 -12.68 -3.45 -1.25
CA ARG A 108 -12.75 -4.15 0.03
C ARG A 108 -13.18 -5.59 -0.19
N GLU A 109 -12.57 -6.50 0.55
CA GLU A 109 -12.94 -7.91 0.55
C GLU A 109 -12.65 -8.56 1.92
N SER A 110 -13.56 -9.39 2.40
CA SER A 110 -13.35 -10.21 3.60
C SER A 110 -13.52 -11.69 3.26
N LYS A 111 -12.42 -12.45 3.39
CA LYS A 111 -12.33 -13.90 3.13
C LYS A 111 -11.26 -14.52 4.02
N GLY A 112 -11.37 -15.80 4.35
CA GLY A 112 -10.35 -16.51 5.14
C GLY A 112 -10.02 -15.85 6.49
N GLY A 113 -11.00 -15.19 7.13
CA GLY A 113 -10.79 -14.49 8.40
C GLY A 113 -9.96 -13.20 8.32
N ILE A 114 -9.72 -12.68 7.11
CA ILE A 114 -8.97 -11.44 6.88
C ILE A 114 -9.78 -10.50 5.99
N GLU A 115 -10.01 -9.30 6.53
CA GLU A 115 -10.49 -8.15 5.77
C GLU A 115 -9.30 -7.43 5.11
N VAL A 116 -9.47 -7.06 3.85
CA VAL A 116 -8.50 -6.36 3.02
C VAL A 116 -9.19 -5.13 2.47
N GLU A 117 -8.62 -3.96 2.73
CA GLU A 117 -8.96 -2.70 2.10
C GLU A 117 -7.78 -2.24 1.23
N ILE A 118 -8.07 -1.94 -0.04
CA ILE A 118 -7.08 -1.48 -1.00
C ILE A 118 -7.54 -0.16 -1.59
N THR A 119 -6.68 0.83 -1.53
CA THR A 119 -6.88 2.12 -2.18
C THR A 119 -5.84 2.30 -3.28
N TRP A 120 -6.28 2.49 -4.52
CA TRP A 120 -5.41 2.97 -5.58
C TRP A 120 -5.18 4.47 -5.40
N VAL A 121 -4.02 4.83 -4.87
CA VAL A 121 -3.67 6.22 -4.57
C VAL A 121 -3.31 6.91 -5.87
N THR A 122 -4.09 7.92 -6.23
CA THR A 122 -3.89 8.78 -7.40
C THR A 122 -4.00 10.25 -7.00
N PRO A 123 -3.49 11.20 -7.81
CA PRO A 123 -3.73 12.62 -7.55
C PRO A 123 -5.22 12.95 -7.51
N GLU A 124 -6.04 12.28 -8.32
CA GLU A 124 -7.49 12.44 -8.33
C GLU A 124 -8.14 11.93 -7.05
N TYR A 125 -7.72 10.76 -6.56
CA TYR A 125 -8.17 10.23 -5.27
C TYR A 125 -7.88 11.21 -4.13
N LEU A 126 -6.65 11.71 -4.05
CA LEU A 126 -6.27 12.66 -3.00
C LEU A 126 -7.13 13.93 -3.05
N ARG A 127 -7.34 14.48 -4.25
CA ARG A 127 -8.21 15.66 -4.45
C ARG A 127 -9.68 15.36 -4.08
N ALA A 128 -10.19 14.17 -4.41
CA ALA A 128 -11.53 13.73 -4.03
C ALA A 128 -11.71 13.64 -2.51
N ARG A 129 -10.63 13.35 -1.77
CA ARG A 129 -10.58 13.37 -0.30
C ARG A 129 -10.30 14.76 0.29
N GLY A 130 -10.30 15.81 -0.52
CA GLY A 130 -9.98 17.18 -0.09
C GLY A 130 -8.50 17.42 0.21
N GLN A 131 -7.62 16.51 -0.22
CA GLN A 131 -6.18 16.61 -0.03
C GLN A 131 -5.52 17.14 -1.30
N LYS A 132 -4.52 18.02 -1.13
CA LYS A 132 -3.67 18.47 -2.23
C LYS A 132 -2.36 17.67 -2.19
N PRO A 133 -2.03 16.87 -3.22
CA PRO A 133 -0.75 16.18 -3.25
C PRO A 133 0.41 17.17 -3.25
N THR A 134 1.49 16.86 -2.54
CA THR A 134 2.74 17.62 -2.64
C THR A 134 3.41 17.39 -4.00
N PRO A 135 4.32 18.26 -4.46
CA PRO A 135 5.04 18.04 -5.71
C PRO A 135 5.80 16.71 -5.77
N GLU A 136 6.31 16.24 -4.64
CA GLU A 136 6.99 14.95 -4.51
C GLU A 136 6.00 13.80 -4.69
N GLN A 137 4.83 13.88 -4.06
CA GLN A 137 3.76 12.91 -4.23
C GLN A 137 3.24 12.89 -5.67
N GLU A 138 3.02 14.05 -6.31
CA GLU A 138 2.58 14.09 -7.70
C GLU A 138 3.61 13.42 -8.64
N ARG A 139 4.90 13.67 -8.43
CA ARG A 139 5.97 13.02 -9.22
C ARG A 139 5.96 11.51 -9.04
N ASP A 140 5.83 11.07 -7.81
CA ASP A 140 5.80 9.67 -7.45
C ASP A 140 4.58 8.95 -8.04
N LEU A 141 3.38 9.52 -7.89
CA LEU A 141 2.12 9.01 -8.43
C LEU A 141 2.03 9.08 -9.96
N THR A 142 2.89 9.88 -10.60
CA THR A 142 3.05 9.88 -12.07
C THR A 142 3.98 8.78 -12.54
N SER A 143 5.02 8.47 -11.74
CA SER A 143 6.03 7.47 -12.10
C SER A 143 5.64 6.06 -11.67
N ASN A 144 4.72 5.94 -10.72
CA ASN A 144 4.33 4.68 -10.09
C ASN A 144 2.81 4.56 -9.96
N LEU A 145 2.32 3.33 -10.07
CA LEU A 145 1.01 2.93 -9.58
C LEU A 145 1.15 2.52 -8.12
N VAL A 146 0.46 3.25 -7.24
CA VAL A 146 0.62 3.15 -5.79
C VAL A 146 -0.68 2.64 -5.16
N PHE A 147 -0.56 1.59 -4.36
CA PHE A 147 -1.69 0.98 -3.65
C PHE A 147 -1.41 1.04 -2.15
N ASN A 148 -2.31 1.65 -1.39
CA ASN A 148 -2.36 1.45 0.05
C ASN A 148 -3.14 0.18 0.33
N ILE A 149 -2.60 -0.69 1.17
CA ILE A 149 -3.23 -1.95 1.58
C ILE A 149 -3.31 -1.94 3.10
N ALA A 150 -4.53 -1.90 3.62
CA ALA A 150 -4.83 -2.03 5.04
C ALA A 150 -5.51 -3.38 5.26
N LEU A 151 -5.08 -4.09 6.31
CA LEU A 151 -5.62 -5.40 6.64
C LEU A 151 -6.25 -5.37 8.02
N THR A 152 -7.13 -6.33 8.27
CA THR A 152 -7.66 -6.61 9.59
C THR A 152 -7.90 -8.11 9.76
N THR A 153 -7.46 -8.67 10.87
CA THR A 153 -7.81 -10.03 11.28
C THR A 153 -8.05 -10.13 12.78
N HIS A 154 -8.81 -11.12 13.18
CA HIS A 154 -9.04 -11.47 14.59
C HIS A 154 -8.18 -12.65 15.07
N ALA A 155 -7.32 -13.21 14.19
CA ALA A 155 -6.46 -14.33 14.55
C ALA A 155 -5.18 -14.37 13.69
N GLY A 156 -4.12 -14.97 14.24
CA GLY A 156 -2.86 -15.14 13.53
C GLY A 156 -1.99 -13.88 13.51
N ASN A 157 -1.00 -13.87 12.62
CA ASN A 157 -0.06 -12.76 12.49
C ASN A 157 0.19 -12.43 11.01
N LEU A 158 -0.36 -11.30 10.57
CA LEU A 158 -0.29 -10.84 9.18
C LEU A 158 1.07 -10.24 8.80
N MET A 159 1.91 -9.91 9.78
CA MET A 159 3.27 -9.41 9.53
C MET A 159 4.21 -10.46 8.92
N SER A 160 3.84 -11.73 8.99
CA SER A 160 4.62 -12.84 8.42
C SER A 160 4.39 -13.04 6.91
N PHE A 161 3.39 -12.37 6.33
CA PHE A 161 3.04 -12.53 4.93
C PHE A 161 3.95 -11.72 4.01
N ASP A 162 4.51 -12.37 2.97
CA ASP A 162 5.35 -11.71 1.97
C ASP A 162 4.49 -11.01 0.91
N PHE A 163 4.18 -9.73 1.14
CA PHE A 163 3.44 -8.90 0.18
C PHE A 163 4.20 -8.69 -1.13
N ALA A 164 5.52 -8.51 -1.10
CA ALA A 164 6.28 -8.23 -2.32
C ALA A 164 6.32 -9.46 -3.25
N GLY A 165 6.47 -10.66 -2.68
CA GLY A 165 6.52 -11.91 -3.44
C GLY A 165 5.15 -12.49 -3.81
N SER A 166 4.10 -12.17 -3.05
CA SER A 166 2.77 -12.77 -3.21
C SER A 166 1.76 -11.87 -3.93
N THR A 167 2.20 -10.72 -4.43
CA THR A 167 1.34 -9.78 -5.18
C THR A 167 1.81 -9.59 -6.62
N SER A 168 0.86 -9.42 -7.53
CA SER A 168 1.11 -9.09 -8.93
C SER A 168 0.08 -8.10 -9.44
N LEU A 169 0.49 -7.21 -10.33
CA LEU A 169 -0.38 -6.24 -10.97
C LEU A 169 -0.43 -6.49 -12.47
N LYS A 170 -1.63 -6.52 -13.03
CA LYS A 170 -1.85 -6.41 -14.48
C LYS A 170 -2.36 -5.03 -14.83
N ILE A 171 -1.83 -4.47 -15.92
CA ILE A 171 -2.19 -3.19 -16.52
C ILE A 171 -2.60 -3.49 -17.96
N ASN A 172 -3.83 -3.17 -18.33
CA ASN A 172 -4.34 -3.48 -19.67
C ASN A 172 -4.20 -4.97 -20.03
N GLY A 173 -4.41 -5.85 -19.04
CA GLY A 173 -4.18 -7.30 -19.15
C GLY A 173 -2.72 -7.77 -19.16
N GLN A 174 -1.72 -6.88 -19.18
CA GLN A 174 -0.28 -7.22 -19.18
C GLN A 174 0.34 -7.13 -17.78
N GLU A 175 1.26 -8.03 -17.43
CA GLU A 175 1.95 -7.99 -16.14
C GLU A 175 2.86 -6.75 -16.01
N ALA A 176 2.72 -6.00 -14.91
CA ALA A 176 3.47 -4.78 -14.62
C ALA A 176 4.90 -5.03 -14.07
N GLY A 177 5.27 -6.30 -13.89
CA GLY A 177 6.50 -6.69 -13.22
C GLY A 177 6.37 -6.76 -11.70
N LYS A 178 7.51 -6.77 -11.00
CA LYS A 178 7.55 -6.90 -9.54
C LYS A 178 7.23 -5.58 -8.85
N GLY A 179 6.34 -5.62 -7.86
CA GLY A 179 6.07 -4.50 -6.99
C GLY A 179 7.09 -4.39 -5.86
N THR A 180 7.18 -3.21 -5.24
CA THR A 180 7.91 -3.00 -3.98
C THR A 180 6.92 -2.74 -2.86
N TRP A 181 7.07 -3.48 -1.76
CA TRP A 181 6.28 -3.31 -0.55
C TRP A 181 7.03 -2.45 0.48
N GLN A 182 6.33 -1.49 1.06
CA GLN A 182 6.80 -0.67 2.17
C GLN A 182 5.78 -0.71 3.29
N LEU A 183 6.20 -1.14 4.47
CA LEU A 183 5.37 -1.14 5.66
C LEU A 183 5.13 0.30 6.14
N VAL A 184 3.87 0.62 6.46
CA VAL A 184 3.43 1.90 7.05
C VAL A 184 3.11 1.72 8.52
N SER A 185 2.35 0.67 8.85
CA SER A 185 2.01 0.31 10.22
C SER A 185 2.36 -1.15 10.51
N ALA A 186 3.14 -1.36 11.56
CA ALA A 186 3.61 -2.67 12.00
C ALA A 186 2.71 -3.22 13.11
N ASP A 187 1.54 -3.72 12.75
CA ASP A 187 0.60 -4.37 13.67
C ASP A 187 0.33 -5.81 13.20
N ALA A 188 0.35 -6.79 14.11
CA ALA A 188 0.15 -8.19 13.76
C ALA A 188 -1.28 -8.50 13.25
N HIS A 189 -2.27 -7.72 13.66
CA HIS A 189 -3.69 -7.87 13.34
C HIS A 189 -4.18 -6.84 12.33
N HIS A 190 -3.59 -5.64 12.33
CA HIS A 190 -3.98 -4.52 11.47
C HIS A 190 -2.79 -3.90 10.72
N PRO A 191 -1.94 -4.69 10.03
CA PRO A 191 -0.83 -4.09 9.30
C PRO A 191 -1.34 -3.25 8.14
N GLU A 192 -0.58 -2.22 7.84
CA GLU A 192 -0.82 -1.33 6.71
C GLU A 192 0.49 -1.13 5.94
N GLY A 193 0.42 -1.08 4.62
CA GLY A 193 1.57 -0.75 3.81
C GLY A 193 1.23 -0.25 2.42
N ILE A 194 2.28 0.19 1.73
CA ILE A 194 2.22 0.71 0.38
C ILE A 194 2.89 -0.28 -0.57
N LEU A 195 2.16 -0.68 -1.60
CA LEU A 195 2.66 -1.44 -2.73
C LEU A 195 2.82 -0.53 -3.94
N ARG A 196 3.98 -0.58 -4.60
CA ARG A 196 4.33 0.30 -5.72
C ARG A 196 4.74 -0.52 -6.93
N PHE A 197 4.20 -0.16 -8.09
CA PHE A 197 4.62 -0.69 -9.39
C PHE A 197 5.01 0.48 -10.30
N THR A 198 5.96 0.28 -11.20
CA THR A 198 6.28 1.31 -12.19
C THR A 198 5.09 1.53 -13.12
N ALA A 199 4.71 2.79 -13.36
CA ALA A 199 3.66 3.12 -14.31
C ALA A 199 4.17 3.00 -15.75
N PRO A 200 3.33 2.57 -16.71
CA PRO A 200 3.69 2.58 -18.12
C PRO A 200 3.90 4.02 -18.59
N VAL A 201 4.97 4.27 -19.35
CA VAL A 201 5.30 5.61 -19.85
C VAL A 201 4.48 5.96 -21.09
N ASP A 202 4.25 4.98 -21.95
CA ASP A 202 3.77 5.21 -23.32
C ASP A 202 2.32 4.75 -23.56
N GLU A 203 1.68 4.11 -22.58
CA GLU A 203 0.34 3.54 -22.74
C GLU A 203 -0.62 4.07 -21.67
N PRO A 204 -1.81 4.59 -22.06
CA PRO A 204 -2.82 4.96 -21.09
C PRO A 204 -3.35 3.72 -20.37
N VAL A 205 -3.43 3.81 -19.04
CA VAL A 205 -4.06 2.78 -18.19
C VAL A 205 -5.57 2.79 -18.42
N LYS A 206 -6.13 1.66 -18.87
CA LYS A 206 -7.55 1.42 -19.10
C LYS A 206 -8.14 0.46 -18.07
N ASP A 207 -7.38 -0.56 -17.71
CA ASP A 207 -7.74 -1.48 -16.64
C ASP A 207 -6.54 -1.80 -15.74
N LEU A 208 -6.84 -2.04 -14.47
CA LEU A 208 -5.90 -2.52 -13.47
C LEU A 208 -6.49 -3.75 -12.80
N THR A 209 -5.68 -4.79 -12.64
CA THR A 209 -6.02 -5.97 -11.85
C THR A 209 -4.90 -6.27 -10.86
N LEU A 210 -5.12 -5.98 -9.58
CA LEU A 210 -4.23 -6.35 -8.50
C LEU A 210 -4.62 -7.73 -7.95
N ILE A 211 -3.64 -8.61 -7.83
CA ILE A 211 -3.81 -9.99 -7.39
C ILE A 211 -2.97 -10.20 -6.13
N ILE A 212 -3.58 -10.76 -5.09
CA ILE A 212 -2.90 -11.18 -3.84
C ILE A 212 -3.10 -12.68 -3.66
N LYS A 213 -2.02 -13.45 -3.59
CA LYS A 213 -2.08 -14.93 -3.52
C LYS A 213 -1.81 -15.44 -2.11
N GLY A 214 -2.54 -16.46 -1.69
CA GLY A 214 -2.29 -17.19 -0.44
C GLY A 214 -2.58 -16.43 0.87
N LEU A 215 -3.24 -15.26 0.82
CA LEU A 215 -3.53 -14.48 2.02
C LEU A 215 -4.69 -15.07 2.82
N GLY A 216 -4.38 -15.67 3.97
CA GLY A 216 -5.36 -16.30 4.87
C GLY A 216 -5.96 -17.57 4.28
N GLU A 217 -5.11 -18.44 3.72
CA GLU A 217 -5.49 -19.69 3.04
C GLU A 217 -6.39 -19.50 1.80
N VAL A 218 -6.68 -18.25 1.42
CA VAL A 218 -7.37 -17.93 0.17
C VAL A 218 -6.36 -18.05 -0.98
N PRO A 219 -6.58 -18.92 -1.98
CA PRO A 219 -5.61 -19.10 -3.06
C PRO A 219 -5.29 -17.81 -3.80
N GLU A 220 -6.32 -17.01 -4.09
CA GLU A 220 -6.20 -15.75 -4.81
C GLU A 220 -7.32 -14.76 -4.45
N ARG A 221 -6.95 -13.49 -4.25
CA ARG A 221 -7.85 -12.34 -4.16
C ARG A 221 -7.59 -11.42 -5.35
N VAL A 222 -8.64 -10.98 -6.02
CA VAL A 222 -8.56 -10.22 -7.28
C VAL A 222 -9.32 -8.92 -7.16
N PHE A 223 -8.63 -7.80 -7.34
CA PHE A 223 -9.17 -6.45 -7.24
C PHE A 223 -9.03 -5.74 -8.58
N LYS A 224 -10.14 -5.23 -9.13
CA LYS A 224 -10.19 -4.68 -10.49
C LYS A 224 -10.65 -3.23 -10.51
N TRP A 225 -10.02 -2.43 -11.37
CA TRP A 225 -10.44 -1.07 -11.71
C TRP A 225 -10.55 -0.97 -13.23
N GLU A 226 -11.70 -0.52 -13.71
CA GLU A 226 -11.96 -0.25 -15.12
C GLU A 226 -12.11 1.27 -15.26
N LEU A 227 -11.20 1.91 -15.99
CA LEU A 227 -11.27 3.34 -16.24
C LEU A 227 -12.25 3.61 -17.38
N PRO A 228 -13.05 4.69 -17.28
CA PRO A 228 -14.01 5.08 -18.32
C PRO A 228 -13.34 5.57 -19.60
#